data_AF-A0A0M8RLK2-F1
#
_entry.id   AF-A0A0M8RLK2-F1
#
_cell.length_a   1.000
_cell.length_b   1.000
_cell.length_c   1.000
_cell.angle_alpha   90.00
_cell.angle_beta   90.00
_cell.angle_gamma   90.00
#
_symmetry.space_group_name_H-M   'P 1'
#
loop_
_entity.id
_entity.type
_entity.pdbx_description
1 polymer ?
#
loop_
_entity_poly.entity_id
_entity_poly.type
_entity_poly.pdbx_seq_one_letter_code
_entity_poly.pdbx_strand_id
1 'polypeptide(L)'
;MDAIQATVAHVLAPRRYVPGLRTARQQRQAPARHIELLAPIAEQRTRSVWAGSETAHLVVAGLACLRYRLDRRLPISADAAWTSVQVLALQCQALLALATVPLNGEAHR
;
A
#
# COMPACT_ATOMS: atom_id res chain seq x y z
N MET A 1 -6.02 -7.79 -9.24
CA MET A 1 -4.83 -6.91 -9.34
C MET A 1 -5.21 -5.58 -9.98
N ASP A 2 -5.95 -5.61 -11.09
CA ASP A 2 -6.30 -4.42 -11.90
C ASP A 2 -7.04 -3.33 -11.13
N ALA A 3 -7.97 -3.70 -10.24
CA ALA A 3 -8.68 -2.75 -9.39
C ALA A 3 -7.74 -1.99 -8.42
N ILE A 4 -6.68 -2.65 -7.94
CA ILE A 4 -5.67 -2.03 -7.05
C ILE A 4 -4.85 -1.04 -7.86
N GLN A 5 -4.37 -1.44 -9.04
CA GLN A 5 -3.61 -0.56 -9.94
C GLN A 5 -4.44 0.64 -10.39
N ALA A 6 -5.71 0.45 -10.74
CA ALA A 6 -6.62 1.54 -11.09
C ALA A 6 -6.83 2.52 -9.92
N THR A 7 -6.97 2.00 -8.69
CA THR A 7 -7.08 2.83 -7.47
C THR A 7 -5.80 3.65 -7.27
N VAL A 8 -4.63 3.02 -7.39
CA VAL A 8 -3.33 3.69 -7.25
C VAL A 8 -3.16 4.78 -8.31
N ALA A 9 -3.40 4.44 -9.59
CA ALA A 9 -3.30 5.38 -10.69
C ALA A 9 -4.23 6.58 -10.50
N HIS A 10 -5.47 6.35 -10.05
CA HIS A 10 -6.42 7.42 -9.77
C HIS A 10 -5.94 8.35 -8.65
N VAL A 11 -5.40 7.81 -7.55
CA VAL A 11 -4.92 8.62 -6.43
C VAL A 11 -3.66 9.39 -6.81
N LEU A 12 -2.74 8.78 -7.56
CA LEU A 12 -1.45 9.39 -7.92
C LEU A 12 -1.49 10.26 -9.18
N ALA A 13 -2.61 10.28 -9.91
CA ALA A 13 -2.77 11.12 -11.08
C ALA A 13 -2.45 12.60 -10.76
N PRO A 14 -1.73 13.32 -11.66
CA PRO A 14 -1.48 14.75 -11.51
C PRO A 14 -2.80 15.52 -11.33
N ARG A 15 -2.82 16.47 -10.40
CA ARG A 15 -3.99 17.30 -10.15
C ARG A 15 -3.60 18.78 -10.10
N ARG A 16 -4.48 19.62 -10.63
CA ARG A 16 -4.36 21.07 -10.60
C ARG A 16 -4.68 21.68 -9.22
N TYR A 17 -5.46 20.96 -8.41
CA TYR A 17 -5.91 21.40 -7.09
C TYR A 17 -5.89 20.24 -6.09
N VAL A 18 -5.65 20.55 -4.82
CA VAL A 18 -5.70 19.56 -3.74
C VAL A 18 -7.16 19.27 -3.35
N PRO A 19 -7.58 18.00 -3.30
CA PRO A 19 -8.92 17.64 -2.86
C PRO A 19 -9.20 18.05 -1.41
N GLY A 20 -10.43 18.50 -1.14
CA GLY A 20 -10.88 18.79 0.21
C GLY A 20 -10.89 17.54 1.12
N LEU A 21 -10.95 17.78 2.44
CA LEU A 21 -10.87 16.73 3.47
C LEU A 21 -11.88 15.59 3.30
N ARG A 22 -13.11 15.89 2.87
CA ARG A 22 -14.15 14.88 2.62
C ARG A 22 -13.72 13.92 1.50
N THR A 23 -13.19 14.46 0.42
CA THR A 23 -12.69 13.68 -0.72
C THR A 23 -11.46 12.88 -0.30
N ALA A 24 -10.52 13.46 0.44
CA ALA A 24 -9.37 12.72 0.96
C ALA A 24 -9.81 11.53 1.86
N ARG A 25 -10.80 11.73 2.74
CA ARG A 25 -11.37 10.64 3.57
C ARG A 25 -11.96 9.52 2.74
N GLN A 26 -12.74 9.85 1.71
CA GLN A 26 -13.33 8.86 0.81
C GLN A 26 -12.24 8.10 0.04
N GLN A 27 -11.30 8.83 -0.56
CA GLN A 27 -10.22 8.27 -1.36
C GLN A 27 -9.21 7.45 -0.55
N ARG A 28 -9.11 7.67 0.78
CA ARG A 28 -8.30 6.83 1.67
C ARG A 28 -8.86 5.41 1.84
N GLN A 29 -10.17 5.23 1.75
CA GLN A 29 -10.81 3.95 2.08
C GLN A 29 -10.40 2.82 1.13
N ALA A 30 -10.31 3.10 -0.17
CA ALA A 30 -9.93 2.08 -1.15
C ALA A 30 -8.48 1.60 -0.98
N PRO A 31 -7.45 2.46 -0.91
CA PRO A 31 -6.09 2.06 -0.56
C PRO A 31 -6.00 1.29 0.77
N ALA A 32 -6.71 1.75 1.82
CA ALA A 32 -6.70 1.06 3.11
C ALA A 32 -7.20 -0.40 3.01
N ARG A 33 -8.33 -0.61 2.31
CA ARG A 33 -8.86 -1.96 2.06
C ARG A 33 -7.91 -2.82 1.24
N HIS A 34 -7.28 -2.25 0.21
CA HIS A 34 -6.31 -3.00 -0.60
C HIS A 34 -5.08 -3.41 0.21
N ILE A 35 -4.63 -2.56 1.14
CA ILE A 35 -3.56 -2.88 2.07
C ILE A 35 -3.95 -4.03 2.99
N GLU A 36 -5.16 -4.01 3.56
CA GLU A 36 -5.67 -5.11 4.41
C GLU A 36 -5.70 -6.45 3.67
N LEU A 37 -5.96 -6.43 2.35
CA LEU A 37 -5.92 -7.62 1.50
C LEU A 37 -4.49 -8.09 1.17
N LEU A 38 -3.57 -7.16 0.88
CA LEU A 38 -2.22 -7.48 0.42
C LEU A 38 -1.24 -7.78 1.56
N ALA A 39 -1.41 -7.14 2.72
CA ALA A 39 -0.49 -7.26 3.85
C ALA A 39 -0.30 -8.71 4.33
N PRO A 40 -1.35 -9.54 4.49
CA PRO A 40 -1.19 -10.94 4.88
C PRO A 40 -0.39 -11.77 3.86
N ILE A 41 -0.52 -11.46 2.56
CA ILE A 41 0.21 -12.15 1.49
C ILE A 41 1.69 -11.81 1.57
N ALA A 42 2.02 -10.52 1.71
CA ALA A 42 3.40 -10.07 1.87
C ALA A 42 4.04 -10.66 3.15
N GLU A 43 3.29 -10.71 4.26
CA GLU A 43 3.72 -11.34 5.52
C GLU A 43 3.90 -12.86 5.39
N GLN A 44 3.05 -13.54 4.63
CA GLN A 44 3.24 -14.97 4.39
C GLN A 44 4.52 -15.25 3.60
N ARG A 45 4.86 -14.38 2.65
CA ARG A 45 6.08 -14.50 1.84
C ARG A 45 7.34 -14.23 2.65
N THR A 46 7.29 -13.36 3.66
CA THR A 46 8.43 -13.16 4.58
C THR A 46 8.73 -14.39 5.44
N ARG A 47 7.72 -15.20 5.75
CA ARG A 47 7.85 -16.46 6.51
C ARG A 47 8.20 -17.69 5.67
N SER A 48 8.09 -17.57 4.35
CA SER A 48 8.34 -18.68 3.42
C SER A 48 9.49 -18.32 2.49
N VAL A 49 9.17 -17.68 1.38
CA VAL A 49 10.09 -17.30 0.31
C VAL A 49 11.32 -16.57 0.80
N TRP A 50 11.10 -15.55 1.61
CA TRP A 50 12.14 -14.62 2.05
C TRP A 50 12.61 -14.92 3.48
N ALA A 51 12.30 -16.10 4.01
CA ALA A 51 12.61 -16.47 5.38
C ALA A 51 14.11 -16.25 5.68
N GLY A 52 14.41 -15.48 6.74
CA GLY A 52 15.77 -15.17 7.16
C GLY A 52 16.52 -14.16 6.28
N SER A 53 15.90 -13.59 5.25
CA SER A 53 16.53 -12.56 4.41
C SER A 53 16.33 -11.15 4.98
N GLU A 54 17.23 -10.23 4.60
CA GLU A 54 17.09 -8.79 4.90
C GLU A 54 15.76 -8.23 4.36
N THR A 55 15.33 -8.68 3.18
CA THR A 55 14.03 -8.32 2.58
C THR A 55 12.87 -8.64 3.52
N ALA A 56 12.88 -9.80 4.18
CA ALA A 56 11.82 -10.16 5.13
C ALA A 56 11.77 -9.19 6.32
N HIS A 57 12.91 -8.79 6.87
CA HIS A 57 12.97 -7.83 7.98
C HIS A 57 12.43 -6.45 7.57
N LEU A 58 12.84 -5.96 6.40
CA LEU A 58 12.38 -4.67 5.87
C LEU A 58 10.87 -4.67 5.60
N VAL A 59 10.33 -5.75 5.03
CA VAL A 59 8.89 -5.87 4.77
C VAL A 59 8.10 -5.93 6.07
N VAL A 60 8.53 -6.71 7.07
CA VAL A 60 7.85 -6.79 8.38
C VAL A 60 7.84 -5.43 9.08
N ALA A 61 8.97 -4.71 9.10
CA ALA A 61 9.04 -3.36 9.65
C ALA A 61 8.14 -2.37 8.89
N GLY A 62 8.13 -2.46 7.55
CA GLY A 62 7.26 -1.66 6.69
C GLY A 62 5.77 -1.90 6.95
N LEU A 63 5.36 -3.16 7.13
CA LEU A 63 4.00 -3.55 7.47
C LEU A 63 3.56 -3.01 8.83
N ALA A 64 4.43 -3.09 9.85
CA ALA A 64 4.14 -2.52 11.17
C ALA A 64 3.92 -1.00 11.10
N CYS A 65 4.79 -0.28 10.38
CA CYS A 65 4.65 1.17 10.16
C CYS A 65 3.37 1.53 9.39
N LEU A 66 2.96 0.68 8.45
CA LEU A 66 1.76 0.88 7.66
C LEU A 66 0.48 0.61 8.47
N ARG A 67 0.42 -0.45 9.28
CA ARG A 67 -0.69 -0.69 10.23
C ARG A 67 -0.89 0.51 11.15
N TYR A 68 0.21 1.01 11.72
CA TYR A 68 0.19 2.23 12.55
C TYR A 68 -0.42 3.45 11.83
N ARG A 69 -0.09 3.66 10.55
CA ARG A 69 -0.66 4.75 9.75
C ARG A 69 -2.14 4.56 9.42
N LEU A 70 -2.60 3.32 9.27
CA LEU A 70 -4.01 3.01 9.03
C LEU A 70 -4.86 3.29 10.28
N ASP A 71 -4.34 3.02 11.47
CA ASP A 71 -5.02 3.27 12.74
C ASP A 71 -5.15 4.76 13.08
N ARG A 72 -4.26 5.60 12.52
CA ARG A 72 -4.33 7.04 12.72
C ARG A 72 -5.44 7.69 11.91
N ARG A 73 -6.08 8.67 12.55
CA ARG A 73 -7.02 9.58 11.87
C ARG A 73 -6.28 10.40 10.81
N LEU A 74 -6.99 10.73 9.73
CA LEU A 74 -6.47 11.65 8.72
C LEU A 74 -6.14 13.01 9.34
N PRO A 75 -5.07 13.68 8.88
CA PRO A 75 -4.77 15.06 9.23
C PRO A 75 -5.96 15.99 9.01
N ILE A 76 -5.98 17.09 9.78
CA ILE A 76 -7.03 18.11 9.70
C ILE A 76 -6.84 19.09 8.54
N SER A 77 -5.65 19.18 7.94
CA SER A 77 -5.43 20.00 6.75
C SER A 77 -5.67 19.18 5.47
N ALA A 78 -6.27 19.80 4.45
CA ALA A 78 -6.58 19.14 3.19
C ALA A 78 -5.31 18.62 2.50
N ASP A 79 -4.24 19.42 2.48
CA ASP A 79 -2.94 19.05 1.90
C ASP A 79 -2.32 17.83 2.60
N ALA A 80 -2.21 17.85 3.93
CA ALA A 80 -1.64 16.72 4.64
C ALA A 80 -2.52 15.48 4.56
N ALA A 81 -3.85 15.65 4.55
CA ALA A 81 -4.77 14.55 4.36
C ALA A 81 -4.60 13.91 2.97
N TRP A 82 -4.52 14.72 1.92
CA TRP A 82 -4.33 14.25 0.56
C TRP A 82 -2.97 13.57 0.36
N THR A 83 -1.89 14.16 0.87
CA THR A 83 -0.56 13.54 0.89
C THR A 83 -0.59 12.19 1.60
N SER A 84 -1.32 12.07 2.72
CA SER A 84 -1.49 10.78 3.40
C SER A 84 -2.20 9.74 2.53
N VAL A 85 -3.16 10.14 1.69
CA VAL A 85 -3.82 9.23 0.73
C VAL A 85 -2.84 8.78 -0.35
N GLN A 86 -2.04 9.69 -0.90
CA GLN A 86 -1.04 9.38 -1.92
C GLN A 86 0.04 8.42 -1.38
N VAL A 87 0.50 8.65 -0.16
CA VAL A 87 1.44 7.75 0.52
C VAL A 87 0.83 6.35 0.69
N LEU A 88 -0.45 6.24 1.08
CA LEU A 88 -1.12 4.95 1.17
C LEU A 88 -1.24 4.26 -0.19
N ALA A 89 -1.52 4.99 -1.26
CA ALA A 89 -1.56 4.43 -2.62
C ALA A 89 -0.18 3.92 -3.08
N LEU A 90 0.90 4.65 -2.78
CA LEU A 90 2.27 4.16 -3.05
C LEU A 90 2.57 2.88 -2.27
N GLN A 91 2.10 2.80 -1.02
CA GLN A 91 2.27 1.59 -0.21
C GLN A 91 1.45 0.41 -0.75
N CYS A 92 0.24 0.65 -1.29
CA CYS A 92 -0.51 -0.38 -2.03
C CYS A 92 0.31 -0.90 -3.21
N GLN A 93 0.93 -0.02 -3.99
CA GLN A 93 1.72 -0.40 -5.15
C GLN A 93 2.94 -1.24 -4.75
N ALA A 94 3.64 -0.85 -3.69
CA ALA A 94 4.77 -1.62 -3.16
C ALA A 94 4.33 -3.01 -2.65
N LEU A 95 3.23 -3.08 -1.89
CA LEU A 95 2.69 -4.35 -1.40
C LEU A 95 2.18 -5.24 -2.52
N LEU A 96 1.59 -4.66 -3.56
CA LEU A 96 1.17 -5.38 -4.75
C LEU A 96 2.39 -6.03 -5.41
N ALA A 97 3.45 -5.26 -5.65
CA ALA A 97 4.69 -5.78 -6.20
C ALA A 97 5.24 -6.93 -5.33
N LEU A 98 5.33 -6.76 -4.01
CA LEU A 98 5.80 -7.81 -3.11
C LEU A 98 4.93 -9.08 -3.15
N ALA A 99 3.61 -8.92 -3.27
CA ALA A 99 2.68 -10.02 -3.38
C ALA A 99 2.79 -10.77 -4.73
N THR A 100 3.17 -10.07 -5.80
CA THR A 100 3.19 -10.60 -7.17
C THR A 100 4.57 -10.88 -7.75
N VAL A 101 5.66 -10.50 -7.07
CA VAL A 101 7.02 -10.75 -7.56
C VAL A 101 7.16 -12.24 -7.85
N PRO A 102 7.48 -12.63 -9.10
CA PRO A 102 7.69 -14.03 -9.42
C PRO A 102 8.90 -14.53 -8.64
N LEU A 103 8.76 -15.70 -8.04
CA LEU A 103 9.86 -16.33 -7.34
C LEU A 103 10.80 -16.93 -8.38
N ASN A 104 12.11 -16.74 -8.19
CA ASN A 104 13.10 -17.48 -8.97
C ASN A 104 12.80 -18.99 -8.80
N GLY A 105 12.20 -19.59 -9.82
CA GLY A 105 11.67 -20.96 -9.79
C GLY A 105 10.27 -21.15 -10.39
N GLU A 106 9.45 -20.10 -10.57
CA GLU A 106 8.10 -20.23 -11.17
C GLU A 106 8.07 -20.08 -12.70
N ALA A 107 9.15 -19.62 -13.33
CA ALA A 107 9.22 -19.41 -14.78
C ALA A 107 9.40 -20.71 -15.60
N HIS A 108 9.37 -21.91 -15.00
CA HIS A 108 9.73 -23.17 -15.66
C HIS A 108 8.77 -24.34 -15.31
N ARG A 109 7.47 -24.10 -15.19
CA ARG A 109 6.48 -25.20 -15.24
C ARG A 109 5.38 -24.91 -16.25
#